data_AF-A0A511RJI3-F1
#
_entry.id   AF-A0A511RJI3-F1
#
_cell.length_a   1.000
_cell.length_b   1.000
_cell.length_c   1.000
_cell.angle_alpha   90.00
_cell.angle_beta   90.00
_cell.angle_gamma   90.00
#
_symmetry.space_group_name_H-M   'P 1'
#
loop_
_entity.id
_entity.type
_entity.pdbx_description
1 polymer ?
#
loop_
_entity_poly.entity_id
_entity_poly.type
_entity_poly.pdbx_seq_one_letter_code
_entity_poly.pdbx_strand_id
1 'polypeptide(L)'
;MVALAGKRSKKSKNVFVGFMFLGLGFGWLTGHLVAGLFIGMGLGFIVQGFLEEKETRGRGEPGETEEPGPPAPEAAAEAPGGPSHASGEPAAADARVPDVETVWARIVAHQGEPFRQLKGQTFTYRVEGNAVVPSTVNVKIQKSQFAKALPHVPFQRVADVPKDVFGPSYVYAILMDERIRDGDW
;
A
#
# COMPACT_ATOMS: atom_id res chain seq x y z
N MET A 1 3.05 15.04 -25.58
CA MET A 1 4.53 15.10 -25.55
C MET A 1 4.93 15.85 -24.28
N VAL A 2 6.03 15.43 -23.64
CA VAL A 2 6.76 16.06 -22.51
C VAL A 2 6.43 15.57 -21.10
N ALA A 3 7.48 14.99 -20.52
CA ALA A 3 7.63 14.33 -19.24
C ALA A 3 7.54 15.25 -18.01
N LEU A 4 7.10 14.69 -16.88
CA LEU A 4 7.69 14.97 -15.58
C LEU A 4 8.14 13.65 -14.94
N ALA A 5 9.30 13.20 -15.43
CA ALA A 5 10.11 12.20 -14.77
C ALA A 5 10.43 12.70 -13.36
N GLY A 6 9.86 12.05 -12.36
CA GLY A 6 10.14 12.33 -10.96
C GLY A 6 11.64 12.23 -10.70
N LYS A 7 12.28 13.37 -10.44
CA LYS A 7 13.66 13.44 -9.94
C LYS A 7 13.71 12.88 -8.52
N ARG A 8 13.57 11.57 -8.35
CA ARG A 8 14.19 10.88 -7.22
C ARG A 8 15.52 10.36 -7.73
N SER A 9 16.61 10.69 -7.04
CA SER A 9 17.91 9.98 -7.03
C SER A 9 19.13 10.89 -7.24
N LYS A 10 19.38 11.80 -6.30
CA LYS A 10 20.75 12.32 -6.12
C LYS A 10 21.20 12.35 -4.67
N LYS A 11 20.30 12.71 -3.74
CA LYS A 11 20.62 12.80 -2.30
C LYS A 11 20.83 11.43 -1.63
N SER A 12 19.99 10.42 -1.92
CA SER A 12 20.09 9.08 -1.34
C SER A 12 21.37 8.34 -1.74
N LYS A 13 21.81 8.50 -3.00
CA LYS A 13 23.07 7.94 -3.50
C LYS A 13 24.28 8.50 -2.73
N ASN A 14 24.27 9.79 -2.41
CA ASN A 14 25.40 10.44 -1.75
C ASN A 14 25.56 10.00 -0.28
N VAL A 15 24.46 9.76 0.43
CA VAL A 15 24.49 9.32 1.83
C VAL A 15 25.00 7.88 1.94
N PHE A 16 24.47 6.97 1.12
CA PHE A 16 24.90 5.56 1.13
C PHE A 16 26.40 5.44 0.78
N VAL A 17 26.84 6.16 -0.25
CA VAL A 17 28.24 6.17 -0.68
C VAL A 17 29.14 6.75 0.43
N GLY A 18 28.71 7.79 1.16
CA GLY A 18 29.46 8.33 2.30
C GLY A 18 29.68 7.32 3.42
N PHE A 19 28.65 6.56 3.79
CA PHE A 19 28.76 5.52 4.83
C PHE A 19 29.58 4.30 4.36
N MET A 20 29.56 3.97 3.07
CA MET A 20 30.42 2.93 2.49
C MET A 20 31.90 3.29 2.62
N PHE A 21 32.28 4.53 2.31
CA PHE A 21 33.66 5.00 2.45
C PHE A 21 34.09 5.17 3.91
N LEU A 22 33.19 5.63 4.78
CA LEU A 22 33.48 5.73 6.22
C LEU A 22 33.74 4.36 6.84
N GLY A 23 32.91 3.36 6.49
CA GLY A 23 33.09 1.97 6.94
C GLY A 23 34.37 1.34 6.39
N LEU A 24 34.68 1.56 5.11
CA LEU A 24 35.92 1.07 4.51
C LEU A 24 37.16 1.70 5.15
N GLY A 25 37.17 3.02 5.39
CA GLY A 25 38.27 3.72 6.03
C GLY A 25 38.48 3.29 7.49
N PHE A 26 37.40 3.11 8.24
CA PHE A 26 37.47 2.63 9.63
C PHE A 26 37.88 1.16 9.72
N GLY A 27 37.40 0.31 8.80
CA GLY A 27 37.82 -1.08 8.69
C GLY A 27 39.29 -1.23 8.30
N TRP A 28 39.81 -0.30 7.49
CA TRP A 28 41.23 -0.25 7.15
C TRP A 28 42.09 0.13 8.37
N LEU A 29 41.64 1.09 9.18
CA LEU A 29 42.36 1.53 10.38
C LEU A 29 42.42 0.46 11.49
N THR A 30 41.38 -0.37 11.59
CA THR A 30 41.25 -1.41 12.62
C THR A 30 41.76 -2.79 12.20
N GLY A 31 42.22 -2.94 10.94
CA GLY A 31 42.63 -4.24 10.39
C GLY A 31 41.45 -5.19 10.12
N HIS A 32 40.21 -4.70 10.19
CA HIS A 32 38.99 -5.46 9.99
C HIS A 32 38.16 -4.85 8.85
N LEU A 33 38.70 -4.92 7.64
CA LEU A 33 38.06 -4.41 6.42
C LEU A 33 36.65 -4.97 6.21
N VAL A 34 36.45 -6.27 6.47
CA VAL A 34 35.15 -6.92 6.35
C VAL A 34 34.17 -6.33 7.37
N ALA A 35 34.58 -6.19 8.63
CA ALA A 35 33.72 -5.60 9.66
C ALA A 35 33.37 -4.14 9.33
N GLY A 36 34.35 -3.35 8.89
CA GLY A 36 34.13 -1.96 8.47
C GLY A 36 33.13 -1.84 7.31
N LEU A 37 33.19 -2.75 6.33
CA LEU A 37 32.23 -2.79 5.22
C LEU A 37 30.80 -3.08 5.71
N PHE A 38 30.64 -4.07 6.58
CA PHE A 38 29.33 -4.42 7.16
C PHE A 38 28.78 -3.32 8.06
N ILE A 39 29.64 -2.66 8.85
CA ILE A 39 29.26 -1.53 9.69
C ILE A 39 28.84 -0.34 8.83
N GLY A 40 29.60 -0.01 7.78
CA GLY A 40 29.27 1.08 6.85
C GLY A 40 27.94 0.86 6.14
N MET A 41 27.69 -0.36 5.64
CA MET A 41 26.42 -0.71 5.00
C MET A 41 25.25 -0.72 5.99
N GLY A 42 25.46 -1.28 7.19
CA GLY A 42 24.43 -1.35 8.24
C GLY A 42 24.01 0.01 8.77
N LEU A 43 24.98 0.87 9.15
CA LEU A 43 24.70 2.24 9.59
C LEU A 43 24.11 3.09 8.47
N GLY A 44 24.59 2.95 7.23
CA GLY A 44 24.04 3.66 6.08
C GLY A 44 22.56 3.34 5.85
N PHE A 45 22.15 2.08 6.02
CA PHE A 45 20.76 1.65 5.86
C PHE A 45 19.84 2.20 6.96
N ILE A 46 20.31 2.20 8.21
CA ILE A 46 19.55 2.76 9.35
C ILE A 46 19.39 4.27 9.20
N VAL A 47 20.47 4.98 8.87
CA VAL A 47 20.45 6.43 8.67
C VAL A 47 19.57 6.82 7.47
N GLN A 48 19.56 6.01 6.39
CA GLN A 48 18.61 6.20 5.30
C GLN A 48 17.16 6.06 5.79
N GLY A 49 16.85 5.02 6.59
CA GLY A 49 15.52 4.81 7.15
C GLY A 49 14.99 5.99 8.00
N PHE A 50 15.88 6.67 8.74
CA PHE A 50 15.51 7.82 9.59
C PHE A 50 15.58 9.18 8.88
N LEU A 51 16.47 9.37 7.90
CA LEU A 51 16.55 10.63 7.14
C LEU A 51 15.40 10.77 6.14
N GLU A 52 14.85 9.66 5.63
CA GLU A 52 13.65 9.68 4.78
C GLU A 52 12.39 10.12 5.56
N GLU A 53 12.44 10.14 6.89
CA GLU A 53 11.34 10.61 7.77
C GLU A 53 11.32 12.15 7.95
N LYS A 54 12.45 12.83 7.73
CA LYS A 54 12.56 14.29 8.00
C LYS A 54 12.35 15.19 6.79
N GLU A 55 12.47 14.71 5.56
CA GLU A 55 12.25 15.56 4.36
C GLU A 55 10.78 15.80 4.03
N THR A 56 9.84 15.04 4.58
CA THR A 56 8.39 15.25 4.42
C THR A 56 7.77 16.15 5.50
N ARG A 57 8.53 16.52 6.54
CA ARG A 57 8.06 17.34 7.67
C ARG A 57 8.80 18.68 7.74
N GLY A 58 8.80 19.41 6.63
CA GLY A 58 9.55 20.67 6.52
C GLY A 58 9.05 21.69 5.50
N ARG A 59 7.84 21.55 4.96
CA ARG A 59 7.16 22.65 4.28
C ARG A 59 5.70 22.70 4.71
N GLY A 60 5.49 23.22 5.92
CA GLY A 60 4.24 23.89 6.20
C GLY A 60 4.26 25.22 5.46
N GLU A 61 3.21 25.49 4.69
CA GLU A 61 2.58 26.80 4.76
C GLU A 61 1.13 26.61 5.21
N PRO A 62 0.64 27.49 6.12
CA PRO A 62 -0.72 27.51 6.64
C PRO A 62 -1.63 28.46 5.86
N GLY A 63 -2.93 28.19 5.88
CA GLY A 63 -4.00 29.09 5.38
C GLY A 63 -4.29 28.87 3.89
N GLU A 64 -5.53 28.85 3.39
CA GLU A 64 -6.80 29.31 3.94
C GLU A 64 -7.95 28.47 3.38
N THR A 65 -9.00 28.45 4.18
CA THR A 65 -10.38 27.97 4.02
C THR A 65 -11.02 28.25 2.66
N GLU A 66 -11.61 27.22 2.01
CA GLU A 66 -12.94 27.30 1.41
C GLU A 66 -13.45 25.89 1.06
N GLU A 67 -14.31 25.34 1.93
CA GLU A 67 -15.46 24.55 1.49
C GLU A 67 -16.69 25.47 1.68
N PRO A 68 -17.78 25.35 0.90
CA PRO A 68 -18.31 24.08 0.41
C PRO A 68 -18.90 24.10 -1.03
N GLY A 69 -19.02 22.94 -1.66
CA GLY A 69 -19.87 22.78 -2.85
C GLY A 69 -19.83 21.37 -3.44
N PRO A 70 -20.85 20.52 -3.22
CA PRO A 70 -20.93 19.23 -3.87
C PRO A 70 -21.34 19.39 -5.33
N PRO A 71 -20.65 18.78 -6.31
CA PRO A 71 -21.27 18.40 -7.56
C PRO A 71 -21.85 16.99 -7.39
N ALA A 72 -23.10 16.90 -6.95
CA ALA A 72 -23.92 15.72 -7.20
C ALA A 72 -24.50 15.81 -8.64
N PRO A 73 -25.15 14.76 -9.17
CA PRO A 73 -24.59 13.80 -10.14
C PRO A 73 -25.31 13.84 -11.51
N GLU A 74 -24.60 13.59 -12.62
CA GLU A 74 -25.22 13.44 -13.95
C GLU A 74 -24.35 12.49 -14.80
N ALA A 75 -24.63 11.20 -14.84
CA ALA A 75 -25.63 10.50 -15.67
C ALA A 75 -25.33 10.50 -17.18
N ALA A 76 -24.67 9.42 -17.63
CA ALA A 76 -24.85 8.75 -18.94
C ALA A 76 -23.92 7.51 -18.95
N ALA A 77 -24.43 6.28 -18.80
CA ALA A 77 -24.86 5.38 -19.90
C ALA A 77 -23.76 5.19 -20.96
N GLU A 78 -23.24 4.00 -21.28
CA GLU A 78 -23.97 2.79 -21.67
C GLU A 78 -23.19 1.49 -21.38
N ALA A 79 -23.93 0.41 -21.10
CA ALA A 79 -23.51 -0.99 -21.20
C ALA A 79 -23.66 -1.46 -22.68
N PRO A 80 -23.15 -2.64 -23.15
CA PRO A 80 -23.58 -3.95 -22.62
C PRO A 80 -22.53 -5.07 -22.65
N GLY A 81 -22.81 -6.16 -21.93
CA GLY A 81 -22.15 -7.46 -22.14
C GLY A 81 -22.13 -8.35 -20.90
N GLY A 82 -23.24 -9.06 -20.64
CA GLY A 82 -23.27 -10.22 -19.74
C GLY A 82 -22.45 -11.40 -20.28
N PRO A 83 -22.27 -12.49 -19.50
CA PRO A 83 -23.38 -13.37 -19.13
C PRO A 83 -23.47 -13.58 -17.60
N SER A 84 -24.66 -13.59 -17.00
CA SER A 84 -25.59 -14.74 -16.90
C SER A 84 -24.90 -16.01 -16.39
N HIS A 85 -24.88 -16.18 -15.07
CA HIS A 85 -25.29 -17.44 -14.45
C HIS A 85 -26.19 -17.11 -13.27
N ALA A 86 -27.40 -17.63 -13.36
CA ALA A 86 -28.49 -17.44 -12.44
C ALA A 86 -28.38 -18.35 -11.21
N SER A 87 -29.02 -17.87 -10.14
CA SER A 87 -29.74 -18.65 -9.13
C SER A 87 -28.94 -19.48 -8.14
N GLY A 88 -28.89 -18.98 -6.91
CA GLY A 88 -28.60 -19.78 -5.73
C GLY A 88 -28.52 -18.93 -4.47
N GLU A 89 -29.64 -18.41 -3.98
CA GLU A 89 -29.78 -17.98 -2.58
C GLU A 89 -31.13 -18.54 -2.09
N PRO A 90 -31.33 -18.94 -0.81
CA PRO A 90 -30.52 -18.67 0.37
C PRO A 90 -30.15 -19.90 1.20
N ALA A 91 -28.99 -19.89 1.85
CA ALA A 91 -28.74 -20.71 3.03
C ALA A 91 -27.99 -19.87 4.06
N ALA A 92 -28.78 -19.16 4.84
CA ALA A 92 -28.35 -18.58 6.10
C ALA A 92 -27.72 -19.66 6.99
N ALA A 93 -26.74 -19.20 7.79
CA ALA A 93 -26.16 -19.86 8.95
C ALA A 93 -25.06 -20.90 8.68
N ASP A 94 -23.86 -20.40 8.37
CA ASP A 94 -22.72 -20.68 9.24
C ASP A 94 -21.80 -19.45 9.33
N ALA A 95 -21.69 -18.91 10.54
CA ALA A 95 -20.96 -17.70 10.85
C ALA A 95 -19.45 -17.91 10.81
N ARG A 96 -18.72 -16.98 10.14
CA ARG A 96 -17.65 -16.15 10.73
C ARG A 96 -16.73 -15.45 9.70
N VAL A 97 -16.84 -15.72 8.40
CA VAL A 97 -16.07 -14.99 7.37
C VAL A 97 -16.96 -14.78 6.14
N PRO A 98 -17.21 -13.54 5.68
CA PRO A 98 -17.96 -13.28 4.46
C PRO A 98 -17.21 -13.86 3.26
N ASP A 99 -17.93 -14.29 2.24
CA ASP A 99 -17.32 -14.82 1.04
C ASP A 99 -16.44 -13.77 0.34
N VAL A 100 -15.44 -14.23 -0.41
CA VAL A 100 -14.54 -13.34 -1.15
C VAL A 100 -15.30 -12.50 -2.17
N GLU A 101 -16.43 -12.97 -2.70
CA GLU A 101 -17.29 -12.18 -3.58
C GLU A 101 -17.91 -10.98 -2.86
N THR A 102 -18.43 -11.17 -1.65
CA THR A 102 -19.00 -10.09 -0.82
C THR A 102 -17.94 -9.05 -0.48
N VAL A 103 -16.76 -9.51 -0.02
CA VAL A 103 -15.64 -8.62 0.30
C VAL A 103 -15.17 -7.89 -0.96
N TRP A 104 -15.11 -8.57 -2.10
CA TRP A 104 -14.73 -7.97 -3.38
C TRP A 104 -15.74 -6.92 -3.83
N ALA A 105 -17.04 -7.14 -3.65
CA ALA A 105 -18.06 -6.16 -3.95
C ALA A 105 -17.88 -4.88 -3.11
N ARG A 106 -17.56 -5.01 -1.82
CA ARG A 106 -17.21 -3.87 -0.94
C ARG A 106 -15.97 -3.13 -1.44
N ILE A 107 -14.92 -3.87 -1.84
CA ILE A 107 -13.68 -3.29 -2.40
C ILE A 107 -13.98 -2.50 -3.69
N VAL A 108 -14.83 -3.04 -4.57
CA VAL A 108 -15.24 -2.34 -5.80
C VAL A 108 -16.06 -1.08 -5.47
N ALA A 109 -16.95 -1.15 -4.48
CA ALA A 109 -17.80 -0.03 -4.06
C ALA A 109 -16.99 1.15 -3.49
N HIS A 110 -15.92 0.86 -2.73
CA HIS A 110 -15.08 1.87 -2.09
C HIS A 110 -13.81 2.22 -2.88
N GLN A 111 -13.73 1.84 -4.16
CA GLN A 111 -12.61 2.24 -5.00
C GLN A 111 -12.53 3.77 -5.13
N GLY A 112 -11.32 4.31 -5.22
CA GLY A 112 -11.08 5.75 -5.29
C GLY A 112 -11.12 6.48 -3.94
N GLU A 113 -11.64 5.85 -2.88
CA GLU A 113 -11.59 6.42 -1.54
C GLU A 113 -10.17 6.36 -0.94
N PRO A 114 -9.83 7.28 -0.01
CA PRO A 114 -8.55 7.26 0.68
C PRO A 114 -8.52 6.17 1.76
N PHE A 115 -7.59 5.23 1.65
CA PHE A 115 -7.28 4.18 2.62
C PHE A 115 -5.97 4.47 3.35
N ARG A 116 -5.85 4.01 4.60
CA ARG A 116 -4.66 4.27 5.43
C ARG A 116 -3.85 3.00 5.67
N GLN A 117 -2.57 3.03 5.32
CA GLN A 117 -1.63 1.96 5.66
C GLN A 117 -1.15 2.08 7.10
N LEU A 118 -0.67 0.97 7.68
CA LEU A 118 -0.06 0.95 9.02
C LEU A 118 1.12 1.92 9.20
N LYS A 119 1.82 2.23 8.10
CA LYS A 119 2.91 3.21 8.09
C LYS A 119 2.42 4.67 8.06
N GLY A 120 1.11 4.91 8.17
CA GLY A 120 0.50 6.24 8.13
C GLY A 120 0.34 6.83 6.73
N GLN A 121 0.74 6.12 5.67
CA GLN A 121 0.56 6.57 4.29
C GLN A 121 -0.88 6.35 3.83
N THR A 122 -1.52 7.42 3.36
CA THR A 122 -2.81 7.34 2.68
C THR A 122 -2.60 6.99 1.21
N PHE A 123 -3.42 6.09 0.67
CA PHE A 123 -3.42 5.74 -0.75
C PHE A 123 -4.85 5.55 -1.24
N THR A 124 -5.04 5.72 -2.54
CA THR A 124 -6.29 5.35 -3.24
C THR A 124 -6.00 4.16 -4.15
N TYR A 125 -7.04 3.43 -4.55
CA TYR A 125 -6.90 2.38 -5.55
C TYR A 125 -8.04 2.40 -6.54
N ARG A 126 -7.83 1.75 -7.68
CA ARG A 126 -8.85 1.52 -8.71
C ARG A 126 -8.92 0.02 -9.01
N VAL A 127 -10.12 -0.48 -9.30
CA VAL A 127 -10.30 -1.87 -9.72
C VAL A 127 -10.24 -1.94 -11.25
N GLU A 128 -9.33 -2.76 -11.77
CA GLU A 128 -9.26 -3.15 -13.19
C GLU A 128 -9.66 -4.62 -13.32
N GLY A 129 -10.92 -4.89 -13.70
CA GLY A 129 -11.44 -6.25 -13.80
C GLY A 129 -11.38 -6.99 -12.46
N ASN A 130 -10.48 -7.96 -12.34
CA ASN A 130 -10.27 -8.76 -11.12
C ASN A 130 -9.00 -8.34 -10.34
N ALA A 131 -8.46 -7.15 -10.58
CA ALA A 131 -7.27 -6.68 -9.89
C ALA A 131 -7.43 -5.28 -9.31
N VAL A 132 -6.94 -5.09 -8.09
CA VAL A 132 -6.79 -3.77 -7.46
C VAL A 132 -5.45 -3.18 -7.86
N VAL A 133 -5.47 -1.95 -8.38
CA VAL A 133 -4.28 -1.19 -8.75
C VAL A 133 -4.18 0.05 -7.84
N PRO A 134 -3.24 0.07 -6.89
CA PRO A 134 -3.00 1.25 -6.05
C PRO A 134 -2.47 2.43 -6.88
N SER A 135 -2.79 3.67 -6.46
CA SER A 135 -2.28 4.89 -7.13
C SER A 135 -0.80 5.15 -6.85
N THR A 136 -0.28 4.63 -5.73
CA THR A 136 1.12 4.81 -5.29
C THR A 136 2.12 3.94 -6.04
N VAL A 137 1.69 2.78 -6.54
CA VAL A 137 2.54 1.79 -7.20
C VAL A 137 1.78 1.09 -8.32
N ASN A 138 2.42 0.90 -9.47
CA ASN A 138 1.83 0.21 -10.62
C ASN A 138 1.90 -1.33 -10.46
N VAL A 139 1.41 -1.83 -9.32
CA VAL A 139 1.34 -3.26 -9.01
C VAL A 139 -0.13 -3.67 -9.03
N LYS A 140 -0.44 -4.73 -9.78
CA LYS A 140 -1.80 -5.27 -9.86
C LYS A 140 -1.97 -6.37 -8.82
N ILE A 141 -2.85 -6.14 -7.83
CA ILE A 141 -3.16 -7.10 -6.77
C ILE A 141 -4.42 -7.85 -7.19
N GLN A 142 -4.26 -9.10 -7.59
CA GLN A 142 -5.37 -9.93 -8.07
C GLN A 142 -6.37 -10.26 -6.94
N LYS A 143 -7.65 -10.43 -7.28
CA LYS A 143 -8.71 -10.91 -6.38
C LYS A 143 -8.32 -12.21 -5.66
N SER A 144 -7.59 -13.09 -6.34
CA SER A 144 -7.06 -14.32 -5.76
C SER A 144 -6.12 -14.09 -4.56
N GLN A 145 -5.47 -12.93 -4.49
CA GLN A 145 -4.63 -12.55 -3.35
C GLN A 145 -5.48 -12.23 -2.12
N PHE A 146 -6.62 -11.57 -2.32
CA PHE A 146 -7.60 -11.31 -1.26
C PHE A 146 -8.27 -12.61 -0.81
N ALA A 147 -8.62 -13.49 -1.74
CA ALA A 147 -9.16 -14.83 -1.44
C ALA A 147 -8.22 -15.64 -0.54
N LYS A 148 -6.91 -15.51 -0.75
CA LYS A 148 -5.89 -16.18 0.08
C LYS A 148 -5.70 -15.54 1.45
N ALA A 149 -5.87 -14.23 1.55
CA ALA A 149 -5.71 -13.50 2.80
C ALA A 149 -6.94 -13.59 3.71
N LEU A 150 -8.13 -13.69 3.12
CA LEU A 150 -9.42 -13.68 3.82
C LEU A 150 -9.55 -14.74 4.93
N PRO A 151 -9.06 -15.98 4.80
CA PRO A 151 -9.10 -16.97 5.88
C PRO A 151 -8.24 -16.63 7.11
N HIS A 152 -7.39 -15.61 7.03
CA HIS A 152 -6.43 -15.24 8.08
C HIS A 152 -6.77 -13.93 8.79
N VAL A 153 -7.88 -13.29 8.43
CA VAL A 153 -8.40 -12.11 9.15
C VAL A 153 -8.96 -12.51 10.52
N PRO A 154 -8.95 -11.61 11.52
CA PRO A 154 -8.36 -10.26 11.51
C PRO A 154 -6.83 -10.28 11.63
N PHE A 155 -6.16 -9.40 10.91
CA PHE A 155 -4.72 -9.20 11.03
C PHE A 155 -4.41 -8.15 12.10
N GLN A 156 -3.50 -8.46 13.03
CA GLN A 156 -2.99 -7.45 13.97
C GLN A 156 -1.83 -6.64 13.36
N ARG A 157 -1.07 -7.27 12.46
CA ARG A 157 0.09 -6.66 11.80
C ARG A 157 0.14 -7.08 10.34
N VAL A 158 0.80 -6.25 9.52
CA VAL A 158 1.08 -6.57 8.10
C VAL A 158 1.85 -7.88 7.95
N ALA A 159 2.67 -8.25 8.94
CA ALA A 159 3.45 -9.50 8.92
C ALA A 159 2.60 -10.77 9.08
N ASP A 160 1.35 -10.64 9.51
CA ASP A 160 0.43 -11.75 9.71
C ASP A 160 -0.29 -12.10 8.38
N VAL A 161 -0.18 -11.23 7.36
CA VAL A 161 -0.65 -11.52 6.00
C VAL A 161 0.24 -12.62 5.39
N PRO A 162 -0.36 -13.61 4.69
CA PRO A 162 0.41 -14.68 4.06
C PRO A 162 1.54 -14.16 3.15
N LYS A 163 2.71 -14.82 3.19
CA LYS A 163 3.90 -14.38 2.43
C LYS A 163 3.76 -14.55 0.92
N ASP A 164 2.83 -15.38 0.48
CA ASP A 164 2.50 -15.62 -0.92
C ASP A 164 1.56 -14.55 -1.51
N VAL A 165 1.13 -13.59 -0.69
CA VAL A 165 0.32 -12.44 -1.10
C VAL A 165 1.23 -11.30 -1.58
N PHE A 166 1.01 -10.85 -2.82
CA PHE A 166 1.66 -9.67 -3.35
C PHE A 166 1.06 -8.39 -2.76
N GLY A 167 1.94 -7.53 -2.23
CA GLY A 167 1.51 -6.26 -1.62
C GLY A 167 0.81 -6.43 -0.28
N PRO A 168 1.41 -7.11 0.71
CA PRO A 168 0.78 -7.41 2.00
C PRO A 168 0.32 -6.15 2.74
N SER A 169 1.05 -5.03 2.62
CA SER A 169 0.64 -3.74 3.20
C SER A 169 -0.67 -3.19 2.64
N TYR A 170 -0.92 -3.39 1.34
CA TYR A 170 -2.14 -2.93 0.67
C TYR A 170 -3.31 -3.85 0.99
N VAL A 171 -3.09 -5.17 0.95
CA VAL A 171 -4.10 -6.16 1.32
C VAL A 171 -4.52 -5.99 2.78
N TYR A 172 -3.56 -5.81 3.69
CA TYR A 172 -3.85 -5.48 5.08
C TYR A 172 -4.70 -4.21 5.18
N ALA A 173 -4.28 -3.12 4.53
CA ALA A 173 -4.96 -1.83 4.67
C ALA A 173 -6.38 -1.84 4.13
N ILE A 174 -6.65 -2.63 3.08
CA ILE A 174 -7.99 -2.76 2.49
C ILE A 174 -8.85 -3.67 3.36
N LEU A 175 -8.38 -4.86 3.73
CA LEU A 175 -9.18 -5.82 4.50
C LEU A 175 -9.44 -5.36 5.94
N MET A 176 -8.51 -4.64 6.56
CA MET A 176 -8.67 -4.12 7.93
C MET A 176 -9.40 -2.78 7.98
N ASP A 177 -9.79 -2.22 6.83
CA ASP A 177 -10.58 -1.00 6.81
C ASP A 177 -12.00 -1.28 7.32
N GLU A 178 -12.54 -0.32 8.08
CA GLU A 178 -13.86 -0.45 8.69
C GLU A 178 -14.98 -0.67 7.67
N ARG A 179 -14.86 -0.04 6.49
CA ARG A 179 -15.85 -0.11 5.41
C ARG A 179 -15.87 -1.49 4.75
N ILE A 180 -14.74 -2.18 4.77
CA ILE A 180 -14.57 -3.48 4.11
C ILE A 180 -14.86 -4.62 5.08
N ARG A 181 -14.40 -4.51 6.33
CA ARG A 181 -14.70 -5.50 7.37
C ARG A 181 -16.18 -5.50 7.73
N ASP A 182 -16.86 -4.35 7.73
CA ASP A 182 -18.30 -4.21 7.99
C ASP A 182 -18.78 -4.92 9.28
N GLY A 183 -17.88 -5.12 10.26
CA GLY A 183 -18.13 -5.84 11.51
C GLY A 183 -18.01 -7.36 11.45
N ASP A 184 -17.60 -7.94 10.33
CA ASP A 184 -17.50 -9.38 10.12
C ASP A 184 -16.32 -10.06 10.86
N TRP A 185 -15.26 -9.31 11.17
CA TRP A 185 -14.08 -9.75 11.95
C TRP A 185 -13.40 -8.61 12.73
#